data_AF-A0AAU6BLK9-F1
#
_entry.id   AF-A0AAU6BLK9-F1
#
_cell.length_a   1.000
_cell.length_b   1.000
_cell.length_c   1.000
_cell.angle_alpha   90.00
_cell.angle_beta   90.00
_cell.angle_gamma   90.00
#
_symmetry.space_group_name_H-M   'P 1'
#
loop_
_entity.id
_entity.type
_entity.pdbx_description
1 polymer ?
#
loop_
_entity_poly.entity_id
_entity_poly.type
_entity_poly.pdbx_seq_one_letter_code
_entity_poly.pdbx_strand_id
1 'polypeptide(L)'
;MTCTEDAGGPHSECSGNHGTEQRAPAGPVMVGDMVDGERVSGFGYAPPPAPMLPSSHNDRLLTESDRGEAVPPRRLVPASRAPGPYDERLPHQRLPQHCVVPAACGFPSLPAAVNDLLTTVSSPWARVVDPIATTVRTAGHEVWLSGGAPRELLSGRGPEAVRDLDLTGTAPAGRFAELTRQALDEDGETYELRIPVSPDTLVCSVLGSDQSAPLVEYRGLGLGGFEFPATGTDLVADSRQRDFTVNSLLYDFKRHLVIDASERGLKDLAEPGRALVPVDTSPDPLVQASTALRAVKFLVRWETDGPANIRELRAWSLGFPDDLADRVRARGPHIWGQLRTLHDECVDGLPEDRQTAAGSMLGQGVEKLLKALRQEAE
;
A
#
# COMPACT_ATOMS: atom_id res chain seq x y z
N MET A 1 7.41 6.34 -37.13
CA MET A 1 8.73 6.33 -36.47
C MET A 1 9.13 4.88 -36.28
N THR A 2 9.93 4.36 -37.20
CA THR A 2 10.56 3.05 -37.11
C THR A 2 11.78 3.18 -36.20
N CYS A 3 11.70 2.69 -34.97
CA CYS A 3 12.86 2.54 -34.10
C CYS A 3 13.72 1.41 -34.67
N THR A 4 14.83 1.77 -35.27
CA THR A 4 15.94 0.89 -35.62
C THR A 4 16.52 0.29 -34.34
N GLU A 5 16.51 -1.04 -34.27
CA GLU A 5 17.35 -1.82 -33.38
C GLU A 5 18.81 -1.54 -33.74
N ASP A 6 19.54 -0.79 -32.91
CA ASP A 6 20.98 -0.75 -33.03
C ASP A 6 21.70 -0.45 -31.71
N ALA A 7 22.81 -1.16 -31.56
CA ALA A 7 23.98 -0.94 -30.71
C ALA A 7 23.81 -0.95 -29.17
N GLY A 8 24.42 -1.96 -28.56
CA GLY A 8 24.76 -2.00 -27.14
C GLY A 8 25.48 -0.73 -26.69
N GLY A 9 24.76 0.09 -25.94
CA GLY A 9 25.28 1.27 -25.25
C GLY A 9 25.98 0.89 -23.94
N PRO A 10 26.82 1.80 -23.40
CA PRO A 10 27.60 1.55 -22.20
C PRO A 10 26.66 1.47 -21.01
N HIS A 11 26.37 0.27 -20.52
CA HIS A 11 25.80 0.03 -19.18
C HIS A 11 26.85 0.33 -18.09
N SER A 12 27.46 1.50 -18.17
CA SER A 12 28.55 1.98 -17.32
C SER A 12 27.96 2.52 -16.02
N GLU A 13 28.24 1.79 -14.93
CA GLU A 13 28.42 2.32 -13.57
C GLU A 13 27.25 3.06 -12.92
N CYS A 14 26.02 2.59 -13.12
CA CYS A 14 24.91 2.86 -12.18
C CYS A 14 24.97 1.93 -10.94
N SER A 15 26.13 1.33 -10.65
CA SER A 15 26.39 0.60 -9.41
C SER A 15 26.69 1.61 -8.30
N GLY A 16 25.64 2.30 -7.83
CA GLY A 16 25.72 3.09 -6.61
C GLY A 16 26.26 2.19 -5.50
N ASN A 17 27.32 2.64 -4.83
CA ASN A 17 27.87 1.97 -3.67
C ASN A 17 26.85 2.13 -2.52
N HIS A 18 25.78 1.35 -2.57
CA HIS A 18 24.84 1.23 -1.47
C HIS A 18 25.63 0.58 -0.35
N GLY A 19 26.14 1.41 0.56
CA GLY A 19 26.79 0.94 1.76
C GLY A 19 25.94 -0.15 2.40
N THR A 20 26.58 -1.11 3.05
CA THR A 20 25.90 -2.21 3.75
C THR A 20 25.17 -1.65 4.97
N GLU A 21 24.12 -0.86 4.75
CA GLU A 21 23.17 -0.48 5.78
C GLU A 21 22.58 -1.78 6.32
N GLN A 22 22.64 -1.94 7.62
CA GLN A 22 22.15 -3.12 8.32
C GLN A 22 21.22 -2.64 9.44
N ARG A 23 20.27 -3.51 9.80
CA ARG A 23 19.45 -3.30 10.99
C ARG A 23 20.37 -3.19 12.21
N ALA A 24 20.18 -2.15 13.02
CA ALA A 24 20.90 -2.00 14.27
C ALA A 24 20.76 -3.28 15.14
N PRO A 25 21.81 -3.73 15.86
CA PRO A 25 21.73 -4.92 16.72
C PRO A 25 20.57 -4.86 17.71
N ALA A 26 20.35 -3.70 18.34
CA ALA A 26 19.25 -3.42 19.26
C ALA A 26 18.00 -2.81 18.58
N GLY A 27 17.83 -3.04 17.28
CA GLY A 27 16.68 -2.54 16.51
C GLY A 27 15.35 -3.20 16.88
N PRO A 28 14.24 -2.74 16.27
CA PRO A 28 12.92 -3.31 16.52
C PRO A 28 12.81 -4.76 16.05
N VAL A 29 11.90 -5.49 16.66
CA VAL A 29 11.50 -6.84 16.25
C VAL A 29 10.83 -6.77 14.87
N MET A 30 11.21 -7.67 13.95
CA MET A 30 10.64 -7.80 12.61
C MET A 30 10.22 -9.24 12.34
N VAL A 31 9.40 -9.46 11.31
CA VAL A 31 9.10 -10.82 10.84
C VAL A 31 10.36 -11.58 10.45
N GLY A 32 10.39 -12.84 10.87
CA GLY A 32 11.52 -13.73 10.73
C GLY A 32 12.51 -13.71 11.90
N ASP A 33 12.45 -12.71 12.79
CA ASP A 33 13.22 -12.74 14.04
C ASP A 33 12.71 -13.86 14.98
N MET A 34 13.50 -14.19 16.00
CA MET A 34 13.15 -15.16 17.04
C MET A 34 12.88 -14.43 18.35
N VAL A 35 11.72 -14.68 18.96
CA VAL A 35 11.34 -14.18 20.29
C VAL A 35 10.86 -15.36 21.12
N ASP A 36 11.46 -15.57 22.29
CA ASP A 36 11.15 -16.68 23.20
C ASP A 36 11.19 -18.08 22.53
N GLY A 37 12.09 -18.24 21.55
CA GLY A 37 12.25 -19.50 20.81
C GLY A 37 11.28 -19.70 19.65
N GLU A 38 10.37 -18.75 19.40
CA GLU A 38 9.41 -18.80 18.28
C GLU A 38 9.75 -17.78 17.20
N ARG A 39 9.49 -18.14 15.94
CA ARG A 39 9.68 -17.25 14.80
C ARG A 39 8.51 -16.27 14.71
N VAL A 40 8.84 -14.98 14.66
CA VAL A 40 7.86 -13.90 14.48
C VAL A 40 7.26 -14.02 13.07
N SER A 41 5.94 -14.19 13.02
CA SER A 41 5.15 -14.26 11.78
C SER A 41 4.52 -12.94 11.40
N GLY A 42 4.27 -12.04 12.36
CA GLY A 42 3.68 -10.74 12.10
C GLY A 42 3.27 -10.00 13.36
N PHE A 43 2.38 -9.03 13.16
CA PHE A 43 1.83 -8.18 14.21
C PHE A 43 0.32 -8.04 14.04
N GLY A 44 -0.40 -8.32 15.12
CA GLY A 44 -1.81 -7.99 15.27
C GLY A 44 -1.98 -6.71 16.10
N TYR A 45 -3.21 -6.28 16.30
CA TYR A 45 -3.51 -5.08 17.07
C TYR A 45 -4.73 -5.28 17.94
N ALA A 46 -4.63 -4.90 19.21
CA ALA A 46 -5.74 -4.90 20.16
C ALA A 46 -6.03 -3.45 20.58
N PRO A 47 -7.15 -2.86 20.13
CA PRO A 47 -7.47 -1.46 20.38
C PRO A 47 -7.44 -1.12 21.88
N PRO A 48 -6.90 0.04 22.26
CA PRO A 48 -6.95 0.48 23.64
C PRO A 48 -8.40 0.81 24.05
N PRO A 49 -8.76 0.70 25.34
CA PRO A 49 -10.04 1.20 25.83
C PRO A 49 -10.09 2.73 25.71
N ALA A 50 -11.23 3.28 25.30
CA ALA A 50 -11.41 4.73 25.29
C ALA A 50 -11.26 5.31 26.71
N PRO A 51 -10.58 6.46 26.90
CA PRO A 51 -10.06 7.40 25.90
C PRO A 51 -8.55 7.24 25.58
N MET A 52 -7.95 6.07 25.85
CA MET A 52 -6.51 5.90 25.66
C MET A 52 -6.12 5.93 24.17
N LEU A 53 -4.95 6.52 23.89
CA LEU A 53 -4.43 6.64 22.52
C LEU A 53 -3.75 5.33 22.05
N PRO A 54 -3.81 4.98 20.75
CA PRO A 54 -3.07 3.87 20.17
C PRO A 54 -1.57 3.94 20.46
N SER A 55 -0.94 2.89 20.98
CA SER A 55 0.52 2.86 21.25
C SER A 55 1.12 1.50 20.93
N SER A 56 2.45 1.36 21.03
CA SER A 56 3.12 0.06 20.90
C SER A 56 2.63 -1.01 21.91
N HIS A 57 2.07 -0.60 23.05
CA HIS A 57 1.43 -1.53 24.00
C HIS A 57 0.15 -2.18 23.46
N ASN A 58 -0.39 -1.70 22.35
CA ASN A 58 -1.56 -2.26 21.67
C ASN A 58 -1.20 -3.24 20.56
N ASP A 59 0.07 -3.27 20.13
CA ASP A 59 0.54 -4.24 19.15
C ASP A 59 0.67 -5.63 19.79
N ARG A 60 0.40 -6.67 18.99
CA ARG A 60 0.46 -8.07 19.40
C ARG A 60 1.44 -8.83 18.54
N LEU A 61 2.40 -9.48 19.19
CA LEU A 61 3.37 -10.32 18.49
C LEU A 61 2.67 -11.59 18.02
N LEU A 62 2.72 -11.86 16.72
CA LEU A 62 2.18 -13.07 16.11
C LEU A 62 3.31 -14.04 15.78
N THR A 63 3.03 -15.31 15.99
CA THR A 63 3.90 -16.44 15.67
C THR A 63 3.11 -17.46 14.85
N GLU A 64 3.76 -18.53 14.39
CA GLU A 64 3.06 -19.57 13.61
C GLU A 64 1.98 -20.30 14.41
N SER A 65 2.13 -20.38 15.74
CA SER A 65 1.17 -21.03 16.63
C SER A 65 -0.15 -20.27 16.76
N ASP A 66 -0.16 -18.97 16.44
CA ASP A 66 -1.36 -18.13 16.51
C ASP A 66 -2.20 -18.19 15.20
N ARG A 67 -1.80 -19.00 14.21
CA ARG A 67 -2.56 -19.18 12.96
C ARG A 67 -3.87 -19.93 13.24
N GLY A 68 -4.98 -19.39 12.75
CA GLY A 68 -6.33 -19.94 12.96
C GLY A 68 -7.03 -19.43 14.22
N GLU A 69 -6.38 -18.56 14.99
CA GLU A 69 -7.05 -17.83 16.07
C GLU A 69 -7.96 -16.73 15.50
N ALA A 70 -9.11 -16.54 16.15
CA ALA A 70 -10.11 -15.54 15.76
C ALA A 70 -9.75 -14.11 16.20
N VAL A 71 -8.84 -13.98 17.17
CA VAL A 71 -8.42 -12.69 17.73
C VAL A 71 -6.90 -12.66 17.98
N PRO A 72 -6.26 -11.48 17.93
CA PRO A 72 -4.85 -11.36 18.27
C PRO A 72 -4.54 -11.89 19.69
N PRO A 73 -3.42 -12.60 19.90
CA PRO A 73 -3.01 -13.09 21.22
C PRO A 73 -2.70 -11.91 22.15
N ARG A 74 -2.58 -12.14 23.46
CA ARG A 74 -2.20 -11.09 24.44
C ARG A 74 -0.69 -10.81 24.50
N ARG A 75 0.09 -11.48 23.65
CA ARG A 75 1.56 -11.41 23.63
C ARG A 75 2.01 -10.04 23.14
N LEU A 76 2.78 -9.32 23.95
CA LEU A 76 3.28 -7.99 23.60
C LEU A 76 4.48 -8.09 22.65
N VAL A 77 4.69 -7.06 21.84
CA VAL A 77 5.90 -6.92 21.02
C VAL A 77 7.04 -6.40 21.91
N PRO A 78 8.19 -7.10 22.00
CA PRO A 78 9.36 -6.57 22.69
C PRO A 78 9.85 -5.25 22.07
N ALA A 79 10.29 -4.31 22.91
CA ALA A 79 10.78 -3.00 22.45
C ALA A 79 12.02 -3.10 21.55
N SER A 80 12.83 -4.14 21.74
CA SER A 80 14.00 -4.45 20.91
C SER A 80 14.11 -5.96 20.70
N ARG A 81 14.73 -6.35 19.59
CA ARG A 81 15.09 -7.76 19.38
C ARG A 81 16.17 -8.20 20.36
N ALA A 82 16.08 -9.44 20.83
CA ALA A 82 17.19 -10.07 21.56
C ALA A 82 18.43 -10.19 20.64
N PRO A 83 19.66 -10.35 21.15
CA PRO A 83 20.82 -10.69 20.33
C PRO A 83 20.72 -12.10 19.75
N GLY A 84 21.17 -12.30 18.51
CA GLY A 84 21.07 -13.60 17.84
C GLY A 84 21.44 -13.55 16.34
N PRO A 85 21.54 -14.71 15.67
CA PRO A 85 21.89 -14.81 14.25
C PRO A 85 20.68 -14.48 13.37
N TYR A 86 20.37 -13.20 13.21
CA TYR A 86 19.25 -12.73 12.39
C TYR A 86 19.68 -12.31 11.00
N ASP A 87 18.72 -12.24 10.08
CA ASP A 87 18.91 -11.51 8.83
C ASP A 87 18.93 -9.99 9.12
N GLU A 88 20.13 -9.45 9.18
CA GLU A 88 20.38 -8.02 9.42
C GLU A 88 20.12 -7.15 8.19
N ARG A 89 19.88 -7.75 7.02
CA ARG A 89 19.52 -7.00 5.82
C ARG A 89 18.19 -6.27 6.01
N LEU A 90 18.14 -5.04 5.51
CA LEU A 90 16.92 -4.26 5.38
C LEU A 90 15.95 -4.95 4.41
N PRO A 91 14.63 -4.71 4.51
CA PRO A 91 13.63 -5.36 3.67
C PRO A 91 13.93 -5.31 2.16
N HIS A 92 14.33 -4.15 1.63
CA HIS A 92 14.64 -4.00 0.20
C HIS A 92 15.90 -4.78 -0.22
N GLN A 93 16.89 -4.96 0.67
CA GLN A 93 18.11 -5.72 0.40
C GLN A 93 17.88 -7.24 0.34
N ARG A 94 16.70 -7.70 0.73
CA ARG A 94 16.30 -9.12 0.62
C ARG A 94 15.71 -9.45 -0.76
N LEU A 95 15.36 -8.44 -1.55
CA LEU A 95 14.86 -8.60 -2.90
C LEU A 95 16.01 -8.86 -3.89
N PRO A 96 15.71 -9.50 -5.05
CA PRO A 96 16.64 -9.50 -6.17
C PRO A 96 17.03 -8.07 -6.58
N GLN A 97 18.29 -7.87 -7.01
CA GLN A 97 18.81 -6.54 -7.34
C GLN A 97 17.98 -5.80 -8.42
N HIS A 98 17.42 -6.53 -9.39
CA HIS A 98 16.61 -5.93 -10.45
C HIS A 98 15.25 -5.39 -9.96
N CYS A 99 14.80 -5.77 -8.76
CA CYS A 99 13.59 -5.26 -8.13
C CYS A 99 13.82 -3.95 -7.36
N VAL A 100 15.07 -3.52 -7.19
CA VAL A 100 15.43 -2.30 -6.45
C VAL A 100 16.25 -1.41 -7.35
N VAL A 101 15.59 -0.40 -7.93
CA VAL A 101 16.17 0.48 -8.93
C VAL A 101 16.48 1.83 -8.30
N PRO A 102 17.75 2.30 -8.32
CA PRO A 102 18.05 3.68 -7.98
C PRO A 102 17.27 4.62 -8.90
N ALA A 103 16.51 5.55 -8.33
CA ALA A 103 15.66 6.45 -9.10
C ALA A 103 16.47 7.27 -10.12
N ALA A 104 17.70 7.66 -9.78
CA ALA A 104 18.58 8.39 -10.69
C ALA A 104 18.87 7.63 -12.01
N CYS A 105 18.80 6.30 -12.02
CA CYS A 105 19.12 5.49 -13.19
C CYS A 105 17.90 5.23 -14.11
N GLY A 106 16.68 5.15 -13.56
CA GLY A 106 15.46 4.89 -14.34
C GLY A 106 14.48 6.06 -14.44
N PHE A 107 14.49 6.95 -13.46
CA PHE A 107 13.49 7.99 -13.21
C PHE A 107 14.14 9.25 -12.63
N PRO A 108 15.03 9.93 -13.38
CA PRO A 108 15.89 10.99 -12.82
C PRO A 108 15.12 12.20 -12.27
N SER A 109 13.90 12.46 -12.73
CA SER A 109 13.03 13.53 -12.21
C SER A 109 12.27 13.15 -10.94
N LEU A 110 12.16 11.85 -10.61
CA LEU A 110 11.35 11.37 -9.49
C LEU A 110 11.80 11.92 -8.13
N PRO A 111 13.11 11.94 -7.77
CA PRO A 111 13.55 12.55 -6.52
C PRO A 111 13.13 14.02 -6.37
N ALA A 112 13.25 14.81 -7.44
CA ALA A 112 12.86 16.21 -7.43
C ALA A 112 11.34 16.36 -7.29
N ALA A 113 10.55 15.60 -8.04
CA ALA A 113 9.10 15.64 -7.96
C ALA A 113 8.57 15.22 -6.57
N VAL A 114 9.17 14.20 -5.95
CA VAL A 114 8.82 13.80 -4.58
C VAL A 114 9.28 14.86 -3.57
N ASN A 115 10.46 15.44 -3.74
CA ASN A 115 10.90 16.53 -2.88
C ASN A 115 9.93 17.72 -2.97
N ASP A 116 9.50 18.12 -4.16
CA ASP A 116 8.54 19.20 -4.36
C ASP A 116 7.20 18.87 -3.69
N LEU A 117 6.71 17.64 -3.86
CA LEU A 117 5.51 17.13 -3.18
C LEU A 117 5.60 17.24 -1.65
N LEU A 118 6.77 16.93 -1.08
CA LEU A 118 6.98 16.83 0.37
C LEU A 118 7.59 18.08 1.02
N THR A 119 7.93 19.12 0.26
CA THR A 119 8.57 20.33 0.82
C THR A 119 7.92 21.64 0.40
N THR A 120 7.11 21.65 -0.66
CA THR A 120 6.43 22.87 -1.11
C THR A 120 5.41 23.31 -0.05
N VAL A 121 5.47 24.57 0.37
CA VAL A 121 4.60 25.12 1.44
C VAL A 121 3.11 24.97 1.17
N SER A 122 2.69 24.99 -0.10
CA SER A 122 1.29 24.78 -0.49
C SER A 122 0.85 23.33 -0.45
N SER A 123 1.76 22.38 -0.29
CA SER A 123 1.45 20.96 -0.18
C SER A 123 0.94 20.65 1.24
N PRO A 124 -0.21 19.99 1.40
CA PRO A 124 -0.73 19.63 2.71
C PRO A 124 0.16 18.61 3.45
N TRP A 125 1.06 17.92 2.74
CA TRP A 125 1.93 16.89 3.28
C TRP A 125 3.28 17.41 3.78
N ALA A 126 3.65 18.63 3.41
CA ALA A 126 5.03 19.10 3.52
C ALA A 126 5.56 19.16 4.97
N ARG A 127 4.65 19.37 5.93
CA ARG A 127 4.98 19.45 7.36
C ARG A 127 4.77 18.14 8.11
N VAL A 128 4.22 17.13 7.45
CA VAL A 128 3.76 15.90 8.12
C VAL A 128 4.66 14.73 7.77
N VAL A 129 4.93 14.50 6.48
CA VAL A 129 5.58 13.25 6.04
C VAL A 129 7.06 13.19 6.45
N ASP A 130 7.82 14.27 6.29
CA ASP A 130 9.27 14.24 6.58
C ASP A 130 9.57 14.03 8.07
N PRO A 131 8.91 14.73 9.02
CA PRO A 131 9.10 14.48 10.44
C PRO A 131 8.72 13.05 10.82
N ILE A 132 7.54 12.56 10.39
CA ILE A 132 7.10 11.19 10.66
C ILE A 132 8.13 10.19 10.16
N ALA A 133 8.57 10.33 8.92
CA ALA A 133 9.49 9.39 8.31
C ALA A 133 10.87 9.37 8.98
N THR A 134 11.34 10.55 9.39
CA THR A 134 12.61 10.71 10.12
C THR A 134 12.52 10.03 11.48
N THR A 135 11.45 10.26 12.25
CA THR A 135 11.23 9.63 13.56
C THR A 135 11.07 8.11 13.45
N VAL A 136 10.29 7.63 12.48
CA VAL A 136 10.10 6.19 12.23
C VAL A 136 11.41 5.50 11.88
N ARG A 137 12.24 6.11 11.03
CA ARG A 137 13.55 5.55 10.65
C ARG A 137 14.58 5.61 11.77
N THR A 138 14.58 6.68 12.55
CA THR A 138 15.43 6.79 13.74
C THR A 138 15.10 5.68 14.75
N ALA A 139 13.83 5.27 14.84
CA ALA A 139 13.40 4.13 15.63
C ALA A 139 13.75 2.76 15.00
N GLY A 140 14.46 2.73 13.87
CA GLY A 140 14.92 1.50 13.20
C GLY A 140 13.88 0.82 12.31
N HIS A 141 12.76 1.47 12.03
CA HIS A 141 11.76 0.98 11.08
C HIS A 141 11.98 1.56 9.67
N GLU A 142 11.35 0.95 8.68
CA GLU A 142 11.38 1.42 7.30
C GLU A 142 10.01 1.96 6.92
N VAL A 143 10.01 2.97 6.04
CA VAL A 143 8.81 3.62 5.52
C VAL A 143 9.03 4.04 4.08
N TRP A 144 8.00 3.82 3.26
CA TRP A 144 8.00 4.08 1.82
C TRP A 144 6.69 4.75 1.43
N LEU A 145 6.73 5.58 0.37
CA LEU A 145 5.51 5.94 -0.35
C LEU A 145 4.97 4.69 -1.06
N SER A 146 3.65 4.54 -1.09
CA SER A 146 2.99 3.41 -1.75
C SER A 146 1.74 3.85 -2.50
N GLY A 147 1.13 2.93 -3.25
CA GLY A 147 -0.18 3.17 -3.87
C GLY A 147 -0.12 4.20 -5.01
N GLY A 148 -1.00 5.21 -4.93
CA GLY A 148 -1.19 6.19 -6.00
C GLY A 148 0.01 7.07 -6.27
N ALA A 149 0.66 7.59 -5.22
CA ALA A 149 1.71 8.59 -5.37
C ALA A 149 2.94 8.09 -6.17
N PRO A 150 3.58 6.95 -5.82
CA PRO A 150 4.69 6.43 -6.63
C PRO A 150 4.29 6.19 -8.09
N ARG A 151 3.11 5.59 -8.33
CA ARG A 151 2.61 5.26 -9.67
C ARG A 151 2.49 6.49 -10.57
N GLU A 152 1.87 7.56 -10.08
CA GLU A 152 1.68 8.77 -10.88
C GLU A 152 3.02 9.45 -11.17
N LEU A 153 3.88 9.60 -10.16
CA LEU A 153 5.18 10.27 -10.31
C LEU A 153 6.15 9.47 -11.20
N LEU A 154 6.17 8.14 -11.08
CA LEU A 154 6.93 7.26 -11.98
C LEU A 154 6.44 7.32 -13.42
N SER A 155 5.16 7.64 -13.64
CA SER A 155 4.60 7.90 -14.97
C SER A 155 4.98 9.28 -15.53
N GLY A 156 5.87 10.02 -14.86
CA GLY A 156 6.29 11.37 -15.25
C GLY A 156 5.25 12.45 -14.97
N ARG A 157 4.20 12.15 -14.18
CA ARG A 157 3.24 13.18 -13.74
C ARG A 157 3.89 14.06 -12.67
N GLY A 158 3.43 15.30 -12.58
CA GLY A 158 3.87 16.20 -11.52
C GLY A 158 3.16 15.93 -10.19
N PRO A 159 3.59 16.59 -9.10
CA PRO A 159 2.98 16.50 -7.77
C PRO A 159 1.46 16.72 -7.76
N GLU A 160 0.93 17.54 -8.68
CA GLU A 160 -0.50 17.83 -8.82
C GLU A 160 -1.37 16.63 -9.19
N ALA A 161 -0.77 15.55 -9.72
CA ALA A 161 -1.50 14.32 -10.03
C ALA A 161 -1.73 13.43 -8.80
N VAL A 162 -0.99 13.67 -7.71
CA VAL A 162 -1.12 12.96 -6.44
C VAL A 162 -2.32 13.51 -5.69
N ARG A 163 -3.28 12.64 -5.35
CA ARG A 163 -4.54 13.02 -4.68
C ARG A 163 -4.53 12.69 -3.18
N ASP A 164 -3.81 11.64 -2.85
CA ASP A 164 -3.72 10.96 -1.57
C ASP A 164 -2.28 10.48 -1.38
N LEU A 165 -1.85 10.41 -0.12
CA LEU A 165 -0.50 9.98 0.23
C LEU A 165 -0.56 8.79 1.17
N ASP A 166 -0.28 7.63 0.58
CA ASP A 166 -0.21 6.36 1.31
C ASP A 166 1.24 6.03 1.65
N LEU A 167 1.46 5.64 2.90
CA LEU A 167 2.70 5.11 3.41
C LEU A 167 2.53 3.62 3.72
N THR A 168 3.61 2.88 3.50
CA THR A 168 3.74 1.51 4.02
C THR A 168 5.09 1.33 4.67
N GLY A 169 5.22 0.35 5.55
CA GLY A 169 6.45 0.19 6.32
C GLY A 169 6.46 -1.00 7.24
N THR A 170 7.52 -1.08 8.05
CA THR A 170 7.75 -2.20 8.97
C THR A 170 7.30 -1.94 10.40
N ALA A 171 6.82 -0.74 10.72
CA ALA A 171 6.27 -0.45 12.03
C ALA A 171 4.88 -1.07 12.20
N PRO A 172 4.61 -1.80 13.29
CA PRO A 172 3.25 -2.18 13.65
C PRO A 172 2.35 -0.94 13.86
N ALA A 173 1.04 -1.09 13.73
CA ALA A 173 0.12 0.05 13.68
C ALA A 173 0.15 0.90 14.96
N GLY A 174 0.18 0.27 16.14
CA GLY A 174 0.28 0.98 17.43
C GLY A 174 1.60 1.73 17.57
N ARG A 175 2.71 1.08 17.20
CA ARG A 175 4.05 1.69 17.20
C ARG A 175 4.16 2.84 16.22
N PHE A 176 3.62 2.72 15.00
CA PHE A 176 3.60 3.80 14.03
C PHE A 176 2.79 4.99 14.53
N ALA A 177 1.60 4.76 15.12
CA ALA A 177 0.78 5.83 15.69
C ALA A 177 1.49 6.57 16.83
N GLU A 178 2.23 5.84 17.68
CA GLU A 178 3.06 6.42 18.75
C GLU A 178 4.20 7.29 18.19
N LEU A 179 4.97 6.77 17.23
CA LEU A 179 6.08 7.49 16.59
C LEU A 179 5.60 8.71 15.81
N THR A 180 4.42 8.61 15.19
CA THR A 180 3.78 9.72 14.48
C THR A 180 3.44 10.84 15.46
N ARG A 181 2.82 10.54 16.60
CA ARG A 181 2.56 11.57 17.64
C ARG A 181 3.84 12.23 18.10
N GLN A 182 4.87 11.44 18.41
CA GLN A 182 6.16 11.99 18.82
C GLN A 182 6.70 12.98 17.78
N ALA A 183 6.66 12.62 16.49
CA ALA A 183 7.14 13.47 15.41
C ALA A 183 6.37 14.79 15.28
N LEU A 184 5.05 14.77 15.48
CA LEU A 184 4.19 15.95 15.35
C LEU A 184 4.14 16.81 16.61
N ASP A 185 4.33 16.21 17.80
CA ASP A 185 4.47 16.92 19.06
C ASP A 185 5.75 17.77 19.08
N GLU A 186 6.84 17.27 18.48
CA GLU A 186 8.13 17.98 18.36
C GLU A 186 8.08 19.17 17.39
N ASP A 187 7.17 19.16 16.40
CA ASP A 187 6.98 20.23 15.42
C ASP A 187 6.16 21.42 15.96
N GLY A 188 5.37 21.21 17.02
CA GLY A 188 4.66 22.26 17.76
C GLY A 188 3.46 22.90 17.03
N GLU A 189 3.32 22.69 15.72
CA GLU A 189 2.19 23.20 14.91
C GLU A 189 1.15 22.12 14.57
N THR A 190 1.57 20.85 14.58
CA THR A 190 0.77 19.70 14.11
C THR A 190 0.38 18.73 15.23
N TYR A 191 0.62 19.07 16.50
CA TYR A 191 0.32 18.21 17.66
C TYR A 191 -1.17 17.90 17.83
N GLU A 192 -2.08 18.72 17.27
CA GLU A 192 -3.53 18.52 17.37
C GLU A 192 -4.07 17.45 16.39
N LEU A 193 -3.25 16.98 15.44
CA LEU A 193 -3.69 16.03 14.43
C LEU A 193 -4.01 14.68 15.08
N ARG A 194 -5.20 14.16 14.78
CA ARG A 194 -5.68 12.89 15.33
C ARG A 194 -5.11 11.73 14.51
N ILE A 195 -4.70 10.70 15.24
CA ILE A 195 -4.04 9.52 14.67
C ILE A 195 -4.80 8.24 15.10
N PRO A 196 -6.03 8.02 14.58
CA PRO A 196 -6.75 6.77 14.79
C PRO A 196 -6.05 5.59 14.11
N VAL A 197 -6.25 4.40 14.68
CA VAL A 197 -5.93 3.12 14.05
C VAL A 197 -7.22 2.35 13.84
N SER A 198 -7.53 2.01 12.59
CA SER A 198 -8.67 1.16 12.27
C SER A 198 -8.41 -0.28 12.74
N PRO A 199 -9.24 -0.87 13.61
CA PRO A 199 -9.06 -2.27 14.03
C PRO A 199 -9.24 -3.26 12.89
N ASP A 200 -10.04 -2.92 11.88
CA ASP A 200 -10.46 -3.82 10.80
C ASP A 200 -9.49 -3.80 9.60
N THR A 201 -8.64 -2.78 9.50
CA THR A 201 -7.67 -2.64 8.39
C THR A 201 -6.24 -2.41 8.86
N LEU A 202 -6.05 -2.10 10.14
CA LEU A 202 -4.80 -1.62 10.74
C LEU A 202 -4.21 -0.39 10.03
N VAL A 203 -5.05 0.36 9.33
CA VAL A 203 -4.67 1.64 8.75
C VAL A 203 -4.61 2.68 9.87
N CYS A 204 -3.47 3.35 9.95
CA CYS A 204 -3.25 4.50 10.80
C CYS A 204 -3.41 5.77 9.95
N SER A 205 -4.40 6.60 10.27
CA SER A 205 -4.69 7.81 9.49
C SER A 205 -4.22 9.05 10.24
N VAL A 206 -3.47 9.95 9.59
CA VAL A 206 -3.18 11.28 10.12
C VAL A 206 -4.24 12.22 9.58
N LEU A 207 -5.22 12.61 10.41
CA LEU A 207 -6.32 13.46 9.97
C LEU A 207 -5.92 14.93 9.96
N GLY A 208 -6.42 15.68 8.97
CA GLY A 208 -6.27 17.14 8.94
C GLY A 208 -6.98 17.83 10.11
N SER A 209 -6.75 19.14 10.27
CA SER A 209 -7.36 19.92 11.35
C SER A 209 -8.88 19.95 11.32
N ASP A 210 -9.49 19.85 10.13
CA ASP A 210 -10.93 19.74 9.92
C ASP A 210 -11.49 18.33 10.14
N GLN A 211 -10.61 17.34 10.33
CA GLN A 211 -10.91 15.91 10.49
C GLN A 211 -11.77 15.31 9.36
N SER A 212 -11.87 15.98 8.20
CA SER A 212 -12.76 15.57 7.11
C SER A 212 -12.13 14.51 6.21
N ALA A 213 -10.80 14.56 6.06
CA ALA A 213 -10.03 13.64 5.24
C ALA A 213 -8.66 13.33 5.86
N PRO A 214 -8.12 12.12 5.62
CA PRO A 214 -6.75 11.80 5.99
C PRO A 214 -5.76 12.60 5.13
N LEU A 215 -4.78 13.22 5.77
CA LEU A 215 -3.60 13.77 5.11
C LEU A 215 -2.67 12.65 4.66
N VAL A 216 -2.46 11.67 5.54
CA VAL A 216 -1.58 10.52 5.33
C VAL A 216 -2.28 9.27 5.84
N GLU A 217 -2.25 8.21 5.06
CA GLU A 217 -2.62 6.88 5.53
C GLU A 217 -1.38 6.00 5.61
N TYR A 218 -1.24 5.24 6.70
CA TYR A 218 -0.16 4.29 6.88
C TYR A 218 -0.72 2.90 7.12
N ARG A 219 -0.16 1.91 6.43
CA ARG A 219 -0.40 0.49 6.73
C ARG A 219 0.91 -0.26 6.76
N GLY A 220 1.15 -1.03 7.83
CA GLY A 220 2.27 -1.98 7.86
C GLY A 220 2.17 -2.99 6.71
N LEU A 221 3.28 -3.60 6.31
CA LEU A 221 3.30 -4.61 5.23
C LEU A 221 2.25 -5.70 5.48
N GLY A 222 1.27 -5.85 4.59
CA GLY A 222 0.06 -6.63 4.83
C GLY A 222 0.32 -8.11 5.04
N LEU A 223 -0.31 -8.75 6.02
CA LEU A 223 -0.13 -10.17 6.30
C LEU A 223 -1.47 -10.90 6.24
N GLY A 224 -1.60 -11.84 5.30
CA GLY A 224 -2.75 -12.75 5.22
C GLY A 224 -2.61 -14.00 6.10
N GLY A 225 -3.67 -14.81 6.13
CA GLY A 225 -3.68 -16.12 6.81
C GLY A 225 -4.12 -16.10 8.27
N PHE A 226 -4.64 -14.97 8.75
CA PHE A 226 -5.29 -14.81 10.05
C PHE A 226 -6.76 -14.43 9.86
N GLU A 227 -7.62 -14.79 10.80
CA GLU A 227 -9.04 -14.41 10.78
C GLU A 227 -9.28 -12.95 11.19
N PHE A 228 -8.21 -12.26 11.61
CA PHE A 228 -8.17 -10.86 11.95
C PHE A 228 -7.08 -10.14 11.13
N PRO A 229 -7.16 -8.81 10.99
CA PRO A 229 -6.15 -8.03 10.27
C PRO A 229 -4.76 -8.16 10.92
N ALA A 230 -3.75 -8.43 10.10
CA ALA A 230 -2.37 -8.55 10.53
C ALA A 230 -1.41 -7.82 9.57
N THR A 231 -0.26 -7.42 10.07
CA THR A 231 0.83 -6.79 9.29
C THR A 231 2.20 -7.38 9.65
N GLY A 232 3.27 -6.89 9.03
CA GLY A 232 4.66 -7.19 9.35
C GLY A 232 5.39 -8.07 8.34
N THR A 233 4.76 -8.49 7.24
CA THR A 233 5.36 -9.44 6.29
C THR A 233 6.58 -8.89 5.51
N ASP A 234 7.09 -9.64 4.52
CA ASP A 234 8.09 -9.13 3.57
C ASP A 234 7.48 -8.38 2.36
N LEU A 235 8.31 -7.63 1.62
CA LEU A 235 7.86 -6.82 0.49
C LEU A 235 7.21 -7.64 -0.64
N VAL A 236 7.60 -8.91 -0.83
CA VAL A 236 7.03 -9.79 -1.87
C VAL A 236 5.64 -10.27 -1.45
N ALA A 237 5.45 -10.59 -0.18
CA ALA A 237 4.15 -10.98 0.35
C ALA A 237 3.17 -9.80 0.41
N ASP A 238 3.64 -8.58 0.70
CA ASP A 238 2.82 -7.36 0.63
C ASP A 238 2.39 -7.08 -0.81
N SER A 239 3.32 -7.16 -1.78
CA SER A 239 3.00 -6.89 -3.20
C SER A 239 1.89 -7.80 -3.72
N ARG A 240 1.87 -9.07 -3.30
CA ARG A 240 0.86 -10.08 -3.65
C ARG A 240 -0.55 -9.79 -3.12
N GLN A 241 -0.68 -8.95 -2.11
CA GLN A 241 -1.97 -8.59 -1.49
C GLN A 241 -2.55 -7.29 -2.06
N ARG A 242 -1.84 -6.64 -2.99
CA ARG A 242 -2.31 -5.42 -3.63
C ARG A 242 -3.21 -5.73 -4.81
N ASP A 243 -3.98 -4.75 -5.24
CA ASP A 243 -4.95 -4.89 -6.31
C ASP A 243 -4.26 -5.04 -7.68
N PHE A 244 -3.35 -4.13 -8.03
CA PHE A 244 -2.66 -4.10 -9.32
C PHE A 244 -1.15 -4.00 -9.17
N THR A 245 -0.41 -4.57 -10.13
CA THR A 245 1.08 -4.56 -10.14
C THR A 245 1.64 -3.14 -10.06
N VAL A 246 1.06 -2.19 -10.79
CA VAL A 246 1.43 -0.77 -10.76
C VAL A 246 1.18 -0.09 -9.41
N ASN A 247 0.27 -0.61 -8.58
CA ASN A 247 0.01 -0.13 -7.21
C ASN A 247 0.88 -0.82 -6.15
N SER A 248 1.67 -1.82 -6.57
CA SER A 248 2.66 -2.50 -5.74
C SER A 248 4.04 -1.86 -5.77
N LEU A 249 4.22 -0.83 -6.61
CA LEU A 249 5.42 -0.01 -6.65
C LEU A 249 5.54 0.81 -5.37
N LEU A 250 6.71 0.73 -4.74
CA LEU A 250 7.05 1.54 -3.57
C LEU A 250 8.19 2.50 -3.91
N TYR A 251 8.22 3.63 -3.22
CA TYR A 251 9.32 4.59 -3.33
C TYR A 251 9.92 4.90 -1.96
N ASP A 252 11.21 4.59 -1.80
CA ASP A 252 12.04 5.03 -0.69
C ASP A 252 12.53 6.45 -0.97
N PHE A 253 11.84 7.45 -0.43
CA PHE A 253 12.14 8.86 -0.68
C PHE A 253 13.37 9.39 0.07
N LYS A 254 13.89 8.65 1.05
CA LYS A 254 15.14 9.03 1.74
C LYS A 254 16.37 8.45 1.03
N ARG A 255 16.25 7.25 0.43
CA ARG A 255 17.32 6.59 -0.33
C ARG A 255 17.20 6.76 -1.85
N HIS A 256 16.10 7.36 -2.31
CA HIS A 256 15.73 7.48 -3.71
C HIS A 256 15.73 6.14 -4.46
N LEU A 257 15.10 5.12 -3.87
CA LEU A 257 14.97 3.79 -4.45
C LEU A 257 13.54 3.54 -4.91
N VAL A 258 13.38 3.02 -6.12
CA VAL A 258 12.12 2.45 -6.61
C VAL A 258 12.16 0.96 -6.34
N ILE A 259 11.13 0.44 -5.67
CA ILE A 259 11.05 -0.95 -5.26
C ILE A 259 9.85 -1.58 -5.97
N ASP A 260 10.13 -2.61 -6.79
CA ASP A 260 9.14 -3.40 -7.51
C ASP A 260 9.22 -4.86 -7.06
N ALA A 261 8.66 -5.14 -5.88
CA ALA A 261 8.62 -6.49 -5.32
C ALA A 261 7.64 -7.41 -6.08
N SER A 262 6.90 -6.91 -7.07
CA SER A 262 6.08 -7.73 -7.98
C SER A 262 6.86 -8.22 -9.20
N GLU A 263 8.08 -7.70 -9.43
CA GLU A 263 8.92 -7.92 -10.61
C GLU A 263 8.29 -7.47 -11.95
N ARG A 264 7.12 -6.82 -11.87
CA ARG A 264 6.27 -6.57 -13.03
C ARG A 264 5.69 -5.16 -13.07
N GLY A 265 5.53 -4.51 -11.91
CA GLY A 265 4.92 -3.19 -11.79
C GLY A 265 5.58 -2.15 -12.68
N LEU A 266 6.92 -2.11 -12.77
CA LEU A 266 7.63 -1.14 -13.60
C LEU A 266 7.43 -1.39 -15.08
N LYS A 267 7.42 -2.68 -15.49
CA LYS A 267 7.16 -3.07 -16.87
C LYS A 267 5.72 -2.71 -17.26
N ASP A 268 4.75 -3.08 -16.43
CA ASP A 268 3.33 -2.82 -16.66
C ASP A 268 3.05 -1.29 -16.67
N LEU A 269 3.75 -0.51 -15.86
CA LEU A 269 3.65 0.96 -15.88
C LEU A 269 4.19 1.57 -17.18
N ALA A 270 5.26 0.99 -17.73
CA ALA A 270 5.90 1.45 -18.96
C ALA A 270 5.15 1.07 -20.25
N GLU A 271 4.21 0.12 -20.19
CA GLU A 271 3.37 -0.25 -21.32
C GLU A 271 2.55 0.95 -21.83
N PRO A 272 2.31 1.08 -23.16
CA PRO A 272 1.42 2.11 -23.69
C PRO A 272 0.04 2.05 -23.05
N GLY A 273 -0.40 3.18 -22.46
CA GLY A 273 -1.66 3.28 -21.73
C GLY A 273 -1.59 2.85 -20.25
N ARG A 274 -0.47 2.28 -19.79
CA ARG A 274 -0.29 1.60 -18.50
C ARG A 274 -1.13 0.32 -18.41
N ALA A 275 -0.49 -0.80 -18.12
CA ALA A 275 -1.19 -2.07 -17.97
C ALA A 275 -1.83 -2.20 -16.58
N LEU A 276 -3.13 -2.42 -16.55
CA LEU A 276 -3.85 -2.81 -15.33
C LEU A 276 -3.82 -4.33 -15.24
N VAL A 277 -2.91 -4.85 -14.40
CA VAL A 277 -2.72 -6.28 -14.19
C VAL A 277 -3.03 -6.61 -12.74
N PRO A 278 -4.06 -7.43 -12.45
CA PRO A 278 -4.38 -7.86 -11.09
C PRO A 278 -3.21 -8.64 -10.48
N VAL A 279 -2.83 -8.33 -9.23
CA VAL A 279 -1.85 -9.16 -8.52
C VAL A 279 -2.53 -10.34 -7.85
N ASP A 280 -3.59 -10.07 -7.08
CA ASP A 280 -4.43 -11.10 -6.50
C ASP A 280 -5.47 -11.59 -7.51
N THR A 281 -5.29 -12.82 -7.99
CA THR A 281 -6.20 -13.51 -8.92
C THR A 281 -7.12 -14.51 -8.22
N SER A 282 -7.29 -14.37 -6.90
CA SER A 282 -8.15 -15.20 -6.07
C SER A 282 -9.55 -15.41 -6.68
N PRO A 283 -10.12 -16.63 -6.59
CA PRO A 283 -11.50 -16.90 -6.99
C PRO A 283 -12.53 -16.36 -5.99
N ASP A 284 -12.10 -15.72 -4.90
CA ASP A 284 -12.97 -15.14 -3.88
C ASP A 284 -13.87 -14.03 -4.47
N PRO A 285 -15.22 -14.17 -4.41
CA PRO A 285 -16.15 -13.18 -4.99
C PRO A 285 -15.96 -11.75 -4.47
N LEU A 286 -15.60 -11.56 -3.20
CA LEU A 286 -15.40 -10.24 -2.63
C LEU A 286 -14.11 -9.60 -3.18
N VAL A 287 -13.04 -10.38 -3.32
CA VAL A 287 -11.79 -9.91 -3.94
C VAL A 287 -12.04 -9.54 -5.40
N GLN A 288 -12.71 -10.40 -6.17
CA GLN A 288 -13.06 -10.14 -7.57
C GLN A 288 -13.88 -8.84 -7.72
N ALA A 289 -14.94 -8.69 -6.91
CA ALA A 289 -15.79 -7.52 -6.93
C ALA A 289 -15.02 -6.24 -6.55
N SER A 290 -14.22 -6.29 -5.49
CA SER A 290 -13.44 -5.14 -5.01
C SER A 290 -12.40 -4.69 -6.04
N THR A 291 -11.67 -5.63 -6.64
CA THR A 291 -10.69 -5.33 -7.70
C THR A 291 -11.37 -4.81 -8.97
N ALA A 292 -12.55 -5.32 -9.32
CA ALA A 292 -13.32 -4.82 -10.46
C ALA A 292 -13.77 -3.36 -10.26
N LEU A 293 -14.24 -2.98 -9.06
CA LEU A 293 -14.61 -1.60 -8.75
C LEU A 293 -13.41 -0.65 -8.85
N ARG A 294 -12.25 -1.04 -8.33
CA ARG A 294 -11.00 -0.27 -8.46
C ARG A 294 -10.54 -0.19 -9.92
N ALA A 295 -10.69 -1.25 -10.70
CA ALA A 295 -10.43 -1.23 -12.13
C ALA A 295 -11.32 -0.21 -12.86
N VAL A 296 -12.62 -0.16 -12.56
CA VAL A 296 -13.55 0.82 -13.12
C VAL A 296 -13.09 2.25 -12.78
N LYS A 297 -12.70 2.51 -11.52
CA LYS A 297 -12.10 3.78 -11.10
C LYS A 297 -10.89 4.16 -11.96
N PHE A 298 -9.96 3.23 -12.19
CA PHE A 298 -8.78 3.48 -13.03
C PHE A 298 -9.13 3.74 -14.50
N LEU A 299 -10.01 2.93 -15.08
CA LEU A 299 -10.43 3.08 -16.47
C LEU A 299 -11.03 4.46 -16.73
N VAL A 300 -11.90 4.93 -15.84
CA VAL A 300 -12.54 6.24 -15.99
C VAL A 300 -11.55 7.38 -15.70
N ARG A 301 -10.67 7.22 -14.71
CA ARG A 301 -9.67 8.24 -14.35
C ARG A 301 -8.61 8.41 -15.43
N TRP A 302 -8.17 7.33 -16.06
CA TRP A 302 -7.08 7.34 -17.03
C TRP A 302 -7.53 7.61 -18.46
N GLU A 303 -8.83 7.59 -18.75
CA GLU A 303 -9.38 7.86 -20.09
C GLU A 303 -8.83 9.16 -20.71
N THR A 304 -8.62 10.20 -19.90
CA THR A 304 -8.06 11.49 -20.36
C THR A 304 -6.61 11.40 -20.82
N ASP A 305 -5.89 10.39 -20.37
CA ASP A 305 -4.48 10.15 -20.68
C ASP A 305 -4.30 9.16 -21.86
N GLY A 306 -5.41 8.57 -22.32
CA GLY A 306 -5.44 7.48 -23.29
C GLY A 306 -6.00 6.19 -22.69
N PRO A 307 -6.36 5.21 -23.55
CA PRO A 307 -6.94 3.95 -23.09
C PRO A 307 -5.91 3.13 -22.31
N ALA A 308 -6.31 2.66 -21.12
CA ALA A 308 -5.49 1.74 -20.33
C ALA A 308 -5.34 0.39 -21.03
N ASN A 309 -4.18 -0.26 -20.87
CA ASN A 309 -4.00 -1.63 -21.34
C ASN A 309 -4.64 -2.60 -20.33
N ILE A 310 -5.85 -3.06 -20.65
CA ILE A 310 -6.63 -3.96 -19.80
C ILE A 310 -6.66 -5.40 -20.28
N ARG A 311 -5.73 -5.82 -21.16
CA ARG A 311 -5.80 -7.15 -21.79
C ARG A 311 -5.89 -8.29 -20.76
N GLU A 312 -5.03 -8.26 -19.74
CA GLU A 312 -4.97 -9.31 -18.72
C GLU A 312 -6.08 -9.20 -17.68
N LEU A 313 -6.38 -7.97 -17.23
CA LEU A 313 -7.55 -7.70 -16.40
C LEU A 313 -8.84 -8.21 -17.04
N ARG A 314 -9.05 -7.94 -18.34
CA ARG A 314 -10.22 -8.43 -19.08
C ARG A 314 -10.22 -9.95 -19.21
N ALA A 315 -9.08 -10.56 -19.51
CA ALA A 315 -8.98 -12.02 -19.60
C ALA A 315 -9.34 -12.69 -18.26
N TRP A 316 -8.91 -12.10 -17.15
CA TRP A 316 -9.27 -12.54 -15.80
C TRP A 316 -10.74 -12.31 -15.47
N SER A 317 -11.28 -11.11 -15.73
CA SER A 317 -12.67 -10.76 -15.38
C SER A 317 -13.72 -11.45 -16.24
N LEU A 318 -13.37 -11.93 -17.44
CA LEU A 318 -14.24 -12.81 -18.23
C LEU A 318 -14.51 -14.16 -17.55
N GLY A 319 -13.67 -14.57 -16.59
CA GLY A 319 -13.89 -15.75 -15.77
C GLY A 319 -14.83 -15.53 -14.58
N PHE A 320 -15.29 -14.29 -14.34
CA PHE A 320 -16.19 -14.00 -13.24
C PHE A 320 -17.56 -14.62 -13.45
N PRO A 321 -18.20 -15.10 -12.37
CA PRO A 321 -19.53 -15.65 -12.49
C PRO A 321 -20.56 -14.54 -12.74
N ASP A 322 -21.59 -14.86 -13.53
CA ASP A 322 -22.68 -13.94 -13.84
C ASP A 322 -23.50 -13.49 -12.62
N ASP A 323 -23.48 -14.28 -11.55
CA ASP A 323 -24.13 -14.05 -10.26
C ASP A 323 -23.16 -13.48 -9.20
N LEU A 324 -22.07 -12.82 -9.61
CA LEU A 324 -21.05 -12.27 -8.71
C LEU A 324 -21.64 -11.43 -7.56
N ALA A 325 -22.60 -10.55 -7.85
CA ALA A 325 -23.27 -9.74 -6.85
C ALA A 325 -24.00 -10.61 -5.80
N ASP A 326 -24.73 -11.64 -6.23
CA ASP A 326 -25.46 -12.53 -5.34
C ASP A 326 -24.52 -13.37 -4.47
N ARG A 327 -23.36 -13.76 -5.01
CA ARG A 327 -22.32 -14.45 -4.23
C ARG A 327 -21.72 -13.58 -3.14
N VAL A 328 -21.52 -12.27 -3.39
CA VAL A 328 -21.09 -11.34 -2.34
C VAL A 328 -22.19 -11.14 -1.32
N ARG A 329 -23.45 -10.94 -1.74
CA ARG A 329 -24.61 -10.81 -0.83
C ARG A 329 -24.78 -12.04 0.05
N ALA A 330 -24.51 -13.24 -0.46
CA ALA A 330 -24.59 -14.49 0.30
C ALA A 330 -23.60 -14.54 1.49
N ARG A 331 -22.58 -13.67 1.51
CA ARG A 331 -21.66 -13.49 2.66
C ARG A 331 -22.23 -12.62 3.78
N GLY A 332 -23.41 -12.04 3.57
CA GLY A 332 -24.15 -11.27 4.55
C GLY A 332 -24.20 -9.77 4.26
N PRO A 333 -25.13 -9.05 4.91
CA PRO A 333 -25.41 -7.64 4.64
C PRO A 333 -24.23 -6.73 4.98
N HIS A 334 -23.40 -7.10 5.95
CA HIS A 334 -22.23 -6.31 6.33
C HIS A 334 -21.18 -6.24 5.19
N ILE A 335 -20.83 -7.40 4.62
CA ILE A 335 -19.87 -7.49 3.50
C ILE A 335 -20.40 -6.77 2.26
N TRP A 336 -21.69 -6.91 1.98
CA TRP A 336 -22.32 -6.17 0.88
C TRP A 336 -22.28 -4.66 1.14
N GLY A 337 -22.56 -4.22 2.37
CA GLY A 337 -22.45 -2.82 2.78
C GLY A 337 -21.05 -2.24 2.56
N GLN A 338 -19.99 -2.98 2.93
CA GLN A 338 -18.60 -2.60 2.67
C GLN A 338 -18.32 -2.43 1.17
N LEU A 339 -18.83 -3.34 0.34
CA LEU A 339 -18.66 -3.25 -1.11
C LEU A 339 -19.37 -2.03 -1.72
N ARG A 340 -20.54 -1.63 -1.18
CA ARG A 340 -21.22 -0.39 -1.57
C ARG A 340 -20.39 0.84 -1.19
N THR A 341 -19.86 0.90 0.02
CA THR A 341 -18.97 1.99 0.43
C THR A 341 -17.75 2.09 -0.50
N LEU A 342 -17.15 0.95 -0.87
CA LEU A 342 -16.05 0.94 -1.85
C LEU A 342 -16.50 1.40 -3.25
N HIS A 343 -17.72 1.06 -3.67
CA HIS A 343 -18.30 1.53 -4.93
C HIS A 343 -18.42 3.06 -4.89
N ASP A 344 -19.00 3.64 -3.84
CA ASP A 344 -19.08 5.08 -3.65
C ASP A 344 -17.67 5.71 -3.69
N GLU A 345 -16.69 5.20 -2.95
CA GLU A 345 -15.30 5.69 -2.97
C GLU A 345 -14.60 5.58 -4.34
N CYS A 346 -15.03 4.62 -5.16
CA CYS A 346 -14.42 4.37 -6.47
C CYS A 346 -15.06 5.18 -7.59
N VAL A 347 -16.37 5.41 -7.52
CA VAL A 347 -17.13 5.94 -8.65
C VAL A 347 -18.07 7.09 -8.30
N ASP A 348 -18.09 7.59 -7.07
CA ASP A 348 -18.83 8.79 -6.72
C ASP A 348 -18.41 9.98 -7.60
N GLY A 349 -19.39 10.75 -8.03
CA GLY A 349 -19.24 11.84 -9.00
C GLY A 349 -18.96 11.41 -10.44
N LEU A 350 -18.82 10.12 -10.76
CA LEU A 350 -18.63 9.65 -12.13
C LEU A 350 -19.98 9.46 -12.85
N PRO A 351 -20.14 9.95 -14.10
CA PRO A 351 -21.33 9.69 -14.91
C PRO A 351 -21.64 8.19 -15.06
N GLU A 352 -22.90 7.80 -14.90
CA GLU A 352 -23.33 6.39 -14.93
C GLU A 352 -22.99 5.69 -16.26
N ASP A 353 -23.10 6.41 -17.38
CA ASP A 353 -22.75 5.92 -18.70
C ASP A 353 -21.26 5.57 -18.80
N ARG A 354 -20.38 6.37 -18.21
CA ARG A 354 -18.93 6.08 -18.14
C ARG A 354 -18.63 4.87 -17.24
N GLN A 355 -19.30 4.76 -16.09
CA GLN A 355 -19.17 3.56 -15.24
C GLN A 355 -19.61 2.30 -15.97
N THR A 356 -20.75 2.37 -16.66
CA THR A 356 -21.32 1.25 -17.42
C THR A 356 -20.42 0.86 -18.59
N ALA A 357 -19.91 1.83 -19.35
CA ALA A 357 -18.95 1.57 -20.43
C ALA A 357 -17.68 0.88 -19.93
N ALA A 358 -17.09 1.36 -18.83
CA ALA A 358 -15.93 0.71 -18.20
C ALA A 358 -16.26 -0.70 -17.70
N GLY A 359 -17.43 -0.91 -17.10
CA GLY A 359 -17.91 -2.23 -16.69
C GLY A 359 -18.05 -3.21 -17.86
N SER A 360 -18.65 -2.78 -18.97
CA SER A 360 -18.82 -3.62 -20.17
C SER A 360 -17.48 -3.99 -20.82
N MET A 361 -16.44 -3.16 -20.71
CA MET A 361 -15.09 -3.52 -21.15
C MET A 361 -14.50 -4.70 -20.36
N LEU A 362 -14.89 -4.84 -19.10
CA LEU A 362 -14.45 -5.90 -18.18
C LEU A 362 -15.33 -7.17 -18.26
N GLY A 363 -16.53 -7.06 -18.82
CA GLY A 363 -17.41 -8.20 -19.10
C GLY A 363 -18.69 -8.23 -18.26
N GLN A 364 -19.54 -9.20 -18.58
CA GLN A 364 -20.92 -9.23 -18.11
C GLN A 364 -21.07 -9.33 -16.58
N GLY A 365 -20.20 -10.08 -15.89
CA GLY A 365 -20.23 -10.19 -14.44
C GLY A 365 -19.99 -8.84 -13.74
N VAL A 366 -19.07 -8.02 -14.26
CA VAL A 366 -18.78 -6.68 -13.71
C VAL A 366 -19.92 -5.70 -14.01
N GLU A 367 -20.46 -5.74 -15.23
CA GLU A 367 -21.62 -4.91 -15.59
C GLU A 367 -22.84 -5.20 -14.69
N LYS A 368 -23.15 -6.48 -14.47
CA LYS A 368 -24.22 -6.90 -13.56
C LYS A 368 -23.95 -6.49 -12.10
N LEU A 369 -22.71 -6.58 -11.64
CA LEU A 369 -22.30 -6.11 -10.32
C LEU A 369 -22.57 -4.61 -10.14
N LEU A 370 -22.11 -3.78 -11.08
CA LEU A 370 -22.30 -2.33 -11.02
C LEU A 370 -23.79 -1.96 -11.04
N LYS A 371 -24.59 -2.63 -11.87
CA LYS A 371 -26.05 -2.45 -11.90
C LYS A 371 -26.69 -2.79 -10.55
N ALA A 372 -26.30 -3.91 -9.96
CA ALA A 372 -26.81 -4.37 -8.66
C ALA A 372 -26.50 -3.39 -7.53
N LEU A 373 -25.31 -2.79 -7.52
CA LEU A 373 -24.91 -1.79 -6.51
C LEU A 373 -25.72 -0.49 -6.64
N ARG A 374 -26.02 -0.05 -7.87
CA ARG A 374 -26.81 1.18 -8.11
C ARG A 374 -28.28 1.03 -7.78
N GLN A 375 -28.89 -0.11 -8.12
CA GLN A 375 -30.32 -0.36 -7.87
C GLN A 375 -30.70 -0.35 -6.37
N GLU A 376 -29.73 -0.48 -5.47
CA GLU A 376 -29.95 -0.42 -4.02
C GLU A 376 -29.55 0.91 -3.38
N ALA A 377 -29.03 1.86 -4.18
CA ALA A 377 -28.77 3.23 -3.75
C ALA A 377 -29.99 4.14 -3.95
N GLU A 378 -30.93 3.73 -4.81
CA GLU A 378 -32.27 4.31 -5.01
C GLU A 378 -33.25 3.78 -3.96
#